data_AF-A0A7R9VQW7-F1
#
_entry.id   AF-A0A7R9VQW7-F1
#
_cell.length_a   1.000
_cell.length_b   1.000
_cell.length_c   1.000
_cell.angle_alpha   90.00
_cell.angle_beta   90.00
_cell.angle_gamma   90.00
#
_symmetry.space_group_name_H-M   'P 1'
#
loop_
_entity.id
_entity.type
_entity.pdbx_description
1 polymer ?
#
loop_
_entity_poly.entity_id
_entity_poly.type
_entity_poly.pdbx_seq_one_letter_code
_entity_poly.pdbx_strand_id
1 'polypeptide(L)'
;AELHSIEINCKLFDGKKNEPWHAKMVELHRFHCGDASNYEFLHDVWSTHMRRKNAPPLRVVVDDASHISTHQAASVFFWFPRIEPGGLMIVEDVQPNLLSNTFRSEFLPQMMIDMHFCGFPENTAAVVNDVACFPTLQPLLRSVSCEMHICVFERNEMPAVEHDKMQSSPP
;
A
#
# COMPACT_ATOMS: atom_id res chain seq x y z
N ALA A 1 8.43 10.65 14.42
CA ALA A 1 7.69 10.16 13.25
C ALA A 1 6.63 11.18 12.88
N GLU A 2 6.34 11.35 11.60
CA GLU A 2 5.24 12.18 11.10
C GLU A 2 4.08 11.26 10.73
N LEU A 3 2.85 11.61 11.12
CA LEU A 3 1.64 10.84 10.85
C LEU A 3 0.81 11.59 9.83
N HIS A 4 0.31 10.89 8.81
CA HIS A 4 -0.69 11.37 7.88
C HIS A 4 -1.89 10.42 7.90
N SER A 5 -3.09 10.95 7.66
CA SER A 5 -4.34 10.22 7.52
C SER A 5 -5.04 10.68 6.24
N ILE A 6 -5.63 9.72 5.53
CA ILE A 6 -6.37 9.92 4.29
C ILE A 6 -7.76 9.33 4.51
N GLU A 7 -8.80 10.13 4.30
CA GLU A 7 -10.18 9.73 4.58
C GLU A 7 -11.10 10.02 3.37
N ILE A 8 -11.90 9.03 2.99
CA ILE A 8 -12.86 9.16 1.88
C ILE A 8 -14.11 9.96 2.27
N ASN A 9 -14.53 9.90 3.53
CA ASN A 9 -15.76 10.53 4.00
C ASN A 9 -15.51 11.54 5.12
N CYS A 10 -14.97 12.70 4.75
CA CYS A 10 -14.64 13.75 5.71
C CYS A 10 -15.85 14.45 6.30
N LYS A 11 -17.04 14.30 5.70
CA LYS A 11 -18.29 14.80 6.27
C LYS A 11 -18.62 14.10 7.59
N LEU A 12 -18.27 12.82 7.75
CA LEU A 12 -18.38 12.14 9.04
C LEU A 12 -17.44 12.73 10.09
N PHE A 13 -16.33 13.33 9.65
CA PHE A 13 -15.37 14.02 10.50
C PHE A 13 -15.71 15.50 10.73
N ASP A 14 -16.73 16.06 10.06
CA ASP A 14 -17.22 17.41 10.37
C ASP A 14 -17.67 17.53 11.83
N GLY A 15 -18.24 16.46 12.39
CA GLY A 15 -18.58 16.37 13.82
C GLY A 15 -17.37 16.28 14.76
N LYS A 16 -16.19 15.94 14.24
CA LYS A 16 -14.93 15.85 14.98
C LYS A 16 -14.00 17.05 14.76
N LYS A 17 -14.43 18.08 14.00
CA LYS A 17 -13.64 19.30 13.76
C LYS A 17 -13.18 20.01 15.04
N ASN A 18 -13.98 19.90 16.11
CA ASN A 18 -13.69 20.53 17.39
C ASN A 18 -12.73 19.70 18.25
N GLU A 19 -12.41 18.47 17.85
CA GLU A 19 -11.44 17.64 18.57
C GLU A 19 -10.03 18.20 18.37
N PRO A 20 -9.27 18.47 19.45
CA PRO A 20 -7.95 19.10 19.35
C PRO A 20 -6.96 18.34 18.45
N TRP A 21 -7.05 17.01 18.42
CA TRP A 21 -6.18 16.19 17.58
C TRP A 21 -6.52 16.35 16.09
N HIS A 22 -7.81 16.45 15.73
CA HIS A 22 -8.25 16.58 14.35
C HIS A 22 -7.88 17.96 13.80
N ALA A 23 -8.18 19.03 14.56
CA ALA A 23 -7.85 20.40 14.18
C ALA A 23 -6.34 20.55 13.89
N LYS A 24 -5.49 19.98 14.75
CA LYS A 24 -4.03 19.99 14.56
C LYS A 24 -3.60 19.23 13.30
N MET A 25 -4.22 18.09 12.98
CA MET A 25 -3.88 17.33 11.77
C MET A 25 -4.26 18.10 10.49
N VAL A 26 -5.38 18.83 10.50
CA VAL A 26 -5.78 19.70 9.39
C VAL A 26 -4.83 20.89 9.24
N GLU A 27 -4.53 21.59 10.34
CA GLU A 27 -3.59 22.73 10.36
C GLU A 27 -2.21 22.37 9.82
N LEU A 28 -1.73 21.17 10.16
CA LEU A 28 -0.42 20.67 9.74
C LEU A 28 -0.43 20.01 8.35
N HIS A 29 -1.54 20.06 7.61
CA HIS A 29 -1.70 19.37 6.32
C HIS A 29 -1.36 17.86 6.39
N ARG A 30 -1.83 17.22 7.47
CA ARG A 30 -1.64 15.79 7.77
C ARG A 30 -2.92 14.99 7.69
N PHE A 31 -4.06 15.66 7.56
CA PHE A 31 -5.33 15.05 7.26
C PHE A 31 -5.73 15.41 5.85
N HIS A 32 -5.96 14.40 5.01
CA HIS A 32 -6.23 14.57 3.59
C HIS A 32 -7.60 13.98 3.26
N CYS A 33 -8.43 14.79 2.63
CA CYS A 33 -9.78 14.39 2.29
C CYS A 33 -9.88 13.97 0.83
N GLY A 34 -10.13 12.68 0.57
CA GLY A 34 -10.30 12.19 -0.78
C GLY A 34 -10.27 10.68 -0.90
N ASP A 35 -10.37 10.21 -2.14
CA ASP A 35 -10.49 8.79 -2.45
C ASP A 35 -9.12 8.11 -2.51
N ALA A 36 -8.82 7.27 -1.52
CA ALA A 36 -7.58 6.52 -1.45
C ALA A 36 -7.44 5.43 -2.55
N SER A 37 -8.46 5.22 -3.39
CA SER A 37 -8.33 4.40 -4.61
C SER A 37 -7.92 5.20 -5.84
N ASN A 38 -7.89 6.53 -5.75
CA ASN A 38 -7.58 7.42 -6.87
C ASN A 38 -6.09 7.77 -6.91
N TYR A 39 -5.39 7.30 -7.95
CA TYR A 39 -3.95 7.53 -8.13
C TYR A 39 -3.59 9.02 -8.09
N GLU A 40 -4.31 9.86 -8.82
CA GLU A 40 -4.03 11.29 -8.95
C GLU A 40 -4.13 12.01 -7.60
N PHE A 41 -5.14 11.67 -6.81
CA PHE A 41 -5.29 12.18 -5.46
C PHE A 41 -4.15 11.73 -4.55
N LEU A 42 -3.84 10.43 -4.52
CA LEU A 42 -2.73 9.91 -3.71
C LEU A 42 -1.38 10.52 -4.11
N HIS A 43 -1.15 10.68 -5.42
CA HIS A 43 0.04 11.28 -5.97
C HIS A 43 0.16 12.76 -5.60
N ASP A 44 -0.92 13.53 -5.69
CA ASP A 44 -0.93 14.93 -5.27
C ASP A 44 -0.61 15.04 -3.77
N VAL A 45 -1.29 14.27 -2.92
CA VAL A 45 -1.01 14.23 -1.47
C VAL A 45 0.44 13.87 -1.17
N TRP A 46 0.96 12.83 -1.82
CA TRP A 46 2.34 12.39 -1.66
C TRP A 46 3.32 13.50 -2.06
N SER A 47 3.20 14.02 -3.27
CA SER A 47 4.15 14.96 -3.86
C SER A 47 4.10 16.35 -3.21
N THR A 48 2.94 16.78 -2.74
CA THR A 48 2.71 18.12 -2.20
C THR A 48 2.93 18.18 -0.69
N HIS A 49 2.48 17.16 0.06
CA HIS A 49 2.43 17.23 1.52
C HIS A 49 3.40 16.26 2.22
N MET A 50 3.52 15.03 1.74
CA MET A 50 4.29 13.99 2.42
C MET A 50 5.78 13.99 2.02
N ARG A 51 6.11 14.20 0.74
CA ARG A 51 7.47 14.15 0.18
C ARG A 51 8.12 15.53 0.03
N ARG A 52 8.07 16.33 1.09
CA ARG A 52 8.68 17.68 1.13
C ARG A 52 10.17 17.63 1.52
N LYS A 53 10.91 18.72 1.24
CA LYS A 53 12.28 18.90 1.73
C LYS A 53 12.29 18.78 3.27
N ASN A 54 13.05 17.83 3.80
CA ASN A 54 13.11 17.47 5.23
C ASN A 54 11.91 16.70 5.81
N ALA A 55 11.04 16.11 4.98
CA ALA A 55 10.08 15.14 5.51
C ALA A 55 10.83 13.86 5.95
N PRO A 56 10.41 13.22 7.05
CA PRO A 56 10.91 11.89 7.36
C PRO A 56 10.48 10.90 6.27
N PRO A 57 11.26 9.84 6.03
CA PRO A 57 10.87 8.78 5.10
C PRO A 57 9.58 8.07 5.56
N LEU A 58 8.82 7.56 4.59
CA LEU A 58 7.61 6.80 4.85
C LEU A 58 7.97 5.42 5.41
N ARG A 59 7.68 5.20 6.70
CA ARG A 59 8.02 3.95 7.42
C ARG A 59 6.92 2.91 7.38
N VAL A 60 5.69 3.37 7.57
CA VAL A 60 4.53 2.51 7.81
C VAL A 60 3.35 3.10 7.08
N VAL A 61 2.62 2.25 6.38
CA VAL A 61 1.32 2.54 5.78
C VAL A 61 0.32 1.53 6.32
N VAL A 62 -0.85 2.00 6.71
CA VAL A 62 -1.98 1.17 7.14
C VAL A 62 -3.14 1.47 6.22
N ASP A 63 -3.62 0.45 5.52
CA ASP A 63 -4.88 0.49 4.77
C ASP A 63 -5.97 -0.16 5.61
N ASP A 64 -6.80 0.71 6.20
CA ASP A 64 -8.04 0.38 6.92
C ASP A 64 -9.20 1.17 6.30
N ALA A 65 -9.28 1.20 4.96
CA ALA A 65 -10.16 2.12 4.23
C ALA A 65 -11.53 1.50 3.89
N SER A 66 -11.85 1.36 2.59
CA SER A 66 -13.18 0.91 2.14
C SER A 66 -13.38 -0.61 2.22
N HIS A 67 -12.29 -1.36 2.44
CA HIS A 67 -12.23 -2.82 2.38
C HIS A 67 -12.68 -3.43 1.04
N ILE A 68 -12.72 -2.62 -0.02
CA ILE A 68 -12.99 -3.08 -1.38
C ILE A 68 -11.69 -3.65 -1.96
N SER A 69 -11.74 -4.87 -2.50
CA SER A 69 -10.55 -5.61 -2.94
C SER A 69 -9.69 -4.84 -3.94
N THR A 70 -10.30 -4.15 -4.89
CA THR A 70 -9.58 -3.33 -5.88
C THR A 70 -8.92 -2.10 -5.25
N HIS A 71 -9.51 -1.55 -4.18
CA HIS A 71 -8.93 -0.41 -3.45
C HIS A 71 -7.74 -0.87 -2.61
N GLN A 72 -7.88 -2.01 -1.90
CA GLN A 72 -6.78 -2.61 -1.14
C GLN A 72 -5.58 -2.94 -2.05
N ALA A 73 -5.83 -3.54 -3.22
CA ALA A 73 -4.77 -3.79 -4.20
C ALA A 73 -4.14 -2.49 -4.71
N ALA A 74 -4.95 -1.49 -5.11
CA ALA A 74 -4.45 -0.20 -5.57
C ALA A 74 -3.58 0.51 -4.52
N SER A 75 -3.97 0.43 -3.25
CA SER A 75 -3.23 0.95 -2.12
C SER A 75 -1.86 0.27 -1.96
N VAL A 76 -1.80 -1.07 -2.05
CA VAL A 76 -0.51 -1.79 -2.04
C VAL A 76 0.36 -1.37 -3.23
N PHE A 77 -0.19 -1.32 -4.44
CA PHE A 77 0.56 -0.93 -5.64
C PHE A 77 1.11 0.50 -5.59
N PHE A 78 0.34 1.42 -5.02
CA PHE A 78 0.76 2.80 -4.88
C PHE A 78 1.76 2.99 -3.74
N TRP A 79 1.44 2.50 -2.55
CA TRP A 79 2.20 2.84 -1.35
C TRP A 79 3.43 1.97 -1.14
N PHE A 80 3.34 0.65 -1.37
CA PHE A 80 4.41 -0.28 -1.02
C PHE A 80 5.77 0.08 -1.66
N PRO A 81 5.86 0.48 -2.95
CA PRO A 81 7.12 0.90 -3.53
C PRO A 81 7.74 2.15 -2.89
N ARG A 82 6.91 3.04 -2.32
CA ARG A 82 7.30 4.33 -1.74
C ARG A 82 7.74 4.24 -0.28
N ILE A 83 7.49 3.11 0.38
CA ILE A 83 7.94 2.84 1.75
C ILE A 83 9.46 2.63 1.75
N GLU A 84 10.13 3.17 2.77
CA GLU A 84 11.57 3.05 2.92
C GLU A 84 12.03 1.60 3.20
N PRO A 85 13.33 1.30 3.04
CA PRO A 85 13.90 0.01 3.41
C PRO A 85 13.50 -0.46 4.82
N GLY A 86 13.03 -1.70 4.94
CA GLY A 86 12.57 -2.28 6.21
C GLY A 86 11.26 -1.71 6.78
N GLY A 87 10.58 -0.82 6.05
CA GLY A 87 9.24 -0.36 6.42
C GLY A 87 8.12 -1.39 6.15
N LEU A 88 6.90 -1.05 6.57
CA LEU A 88 5.76 -1.97 6.60
C LEU A 88 4.55 -1.39 5.87
N MET A 89 3.93 -2.21 5.02
CA MET A 89 2.55 -2.00 4.55
C MET A 89 1.65 -2.95 5.32
N ILE A 90 0.62 -2.42 5.96
CA ILE A 90 -0.37 -3.17 6.73
C ILE A 90 -1.70 -3.01 6.02
N VAL A 91 -2.39 -4.11 5.73
CA VAL A 91 -3.74 -4.10 5.15
C VAL A 91 -4.67 -4.79 6.14
N GLU A 92 -5.66 -4.05 6.63
CA GLU A 92 -6.67 -4.50 7.57
C GLU A 92 -7.94 -5.00 6.86
N ASP A 93 -8.80 -5.66 7.63
CA ASP A 93 -10.07 -6.23 7.21
C ASP A 93 -10.00 -7.10 5.96
N VAL A 94 -8.95 -7.94 5.88
CA VAL A 94 -8.82 -9.00 4.88
C VAL A 94 -9.63 -10.22 5.30
N GLN A 95 -10.95 -10.09 5.21
CA GLN A 95 -11.92 -11.04 5.75
C GLN A 95 -12.73 -11.75 4.64
N PRO A 96 -13.38 -12.90 4.91
CA PRO A 96 -14.18 -13.60 3.92
C PRO A 96 -15.55 -12.93 3.72
N ASN A 97 -15.57 -11.68 3.24
CA ASN A 97 -16.77 -10.91 2.94
C ASN A 97 -16.86 -10.54 1.45
N LEU A 98 -18.00 -10.00 1.00
CA LEU A 98 -18.22 -9.68 -0.42
C LEU A 98 -17.22 -8.64 -0.98
N LEU A 99 -16.72 -7.73 -0.14
CA LEU A 99 -15.88 -6.61 -0.60
C LEU A 99 -14.40 -6.96 -0.69
N SER A 100 -13.87 -7.70 0.27
CA SER A 100 -12.43 -8.00 0.44
C SER A 100 -12.04 -9.43 0.04
N ASN A 101 -13.02 -10.32 -0.23
CA ASN A 101 -12.69 -11.72 -0.46
C ASN A 101 -11.82 -11.94 -1.70
N THR A 102 -11.97 -11.16 -2.78
CA THR A 102 -11.08 -11.26 -3.96
C THR A 102 -9.64 -10.90 -3.60
N PHE A 103 -9.42 -9.86 -2.79
CA PHE A 103 -8.07 -9.56 -2.29
C PHE A 103 -7.50 -10.74 -1.50
N ARG A 104 -8.31 -11.33 -0.61
CA ARG A 104 -7.92 -12.49 0.19
C ARG A 104 -7.66 -13.76 -0.62
N SER A 105 -8.49 -14.05 -1.62
CA SER A 105 -8.46 -15.33 -2.34
C SER A 105 -7.63 -15.32 -3.62
N GLU A 106 -7.31 -14.14 -4.16
CA GLU A 106 -6.59 -14.00 -5.43
C GLU A 106 -5.32 -13.17 -5.26
N PHE A 107 -5.42 -11.94 -4.77
CA PHE A 107 -4.26 -11.04 -4.66
C PHE A 107 -3.20 -11.56 -3.68
N LEU A 108 -3.60 -11.93 -2.45
CA LEU A 108 -2.66 -12.41 -1.44
C LEU A 108 -1.96 -13.72 -1.85
N PRO A 109 -2.66 -14.78 -2.32
CA PRO A 109 -2.00 -15.97 -2.82
C PRO A 109 -1.01 -15.65 -3.95
N GLN A 110 -1.34 -14.72 -4.84
CA GLN A 110 -0.44 -14.33 -5.92
C GLN A 110 0.80 -13.60 -5.39
N MET A 111 0.66 -12.69 -4.42
CA MET A 111 1.81 -12.06 -3.75
C MET A 111 2.74 -13.10 -3.11
N MET A 112 2.16 -14.16 -2.52
CA MET A 112 2.95 -15.27 -1.95
C MET A 112 3.67 -16.09 -3.01
N ILE A 113 3.03 -16.35 -4.16
CA ILE A 113 3.67 -17.03 -5.30
C ILE A 113 4.85 -16.20 -5.82
N ASP A 114 4.62 -14.91 -6.07
CA ASP A 114 5.65 -13.97 -6.53
C ASP A 114 6.83 -13.85 -5.54
N MET A 115 6.58 -13.88 -4.23
CA MET A 115 7.65 -13.88 -3.22
C MET A 115 8.59 -15.08 -3.35
N HIS A 116 8.07 -16.24 -3.72
CA HIS A 116 8.85 -17.47 -3.91
C HIS A 116 9.43 -17.58 -5.34
N PHE A 117 9.27 -16.54 -6.17
CA PHE A 117 9.81 -16.52 -7.52
C PHE A 117 11.35 -16.51 -7.50
N CYS A 118 11.96 -17.63 -7.90
CA CYS A 118 13.41 -17.81 -7.93
C CYS A 118 14.08 -17.39 -9.25
N GLY A 119 13.33 -16.80 -10.19
CA GLY A 119 13.83 -16.50 -11.53
C GLY A 119 14.01 -17.74 -12.40
N PHE A 120 14.31 -17.53 -13.68
CA PHE A 120 14.64 -18.61 -14.61
C PHE A 120 16.11 -19.02 -14.37
N PRO A 121 16.43 -20.22 -13.85
CA PRO A 121 17.80 -20.72 -13.93
C PRO A 121 18.14 -20.94 -15.40
N GLU A 122 19.22 -20.32 -15.89
CA GLU A 122 19.62 -20.33 -17.30
C GLU A 122 19.90 -21.72 -17.90
N ASN A 123 19.77 -22.85 -17.18
CA ASN A 123 20.25 -24.15 -17.67
C ASN A 123 19.56 -25.43 -17.16
N THR A 124 18.29 -25.42 -16.75
CA THR A 124 17.60 -26.68 -16.41
C THR A 124 16.34 -26.87 -17.24
N ALA A 125 16.33 -27.84 -18.15
CA ALA A 125 15.24 -28.18 -19.08
C ALA A 125 13.86 -28.56 -18.45
N ALA A 126 13.65 -28.25 -17.17
CA ALA A 126 12.40 -28.31 -16.44
C ALA A 126 12.07 -26.96 -15.75
N VAL A 127 12.47 -25.83 -16.35
CA VAL A 127 12.11 -24.51 -15.84
C VAL A 127 10.60 -24.35 -15.94
N VAL A 128 9.92 -24.29 -14.80
CA VAL A 128 8.59 -23.72 -14.71
C VAL A 128 8.70 -22.32 -15.32
N ASN A 129 8.04 -22.05 -16.44
CA ASN A 129 7.94 -20.72 -17.05
C ASN A 129 7.09 -19.82 -16.15
N ASP A 130 7.54 -19.60 -14.92
CA ASP A 130 6.86 -18.75 -13.97
C ASP A 130 7.21 -17.30 -14.33
N VAL A 131 6.21 -16.44 -14.42
CA VAL A 131 6.38 -15.02 -14.70
C VAL A 131 5.69 -14.32 -13.55
N ALA A 132 6.44 -13.54 -12.77
CA ALA A 132 5.88 -12.78 -11.65
C ALA A 132 4.68 -11.96 -12.14
N CYS A 133 3.53 -12.11 -11.47
CA CYS A 133 2.32 -11.38 -11.83
C CYS A 133 2.42 -9.91 -11.45
N PHE A 134 3.19 -9.59 -10.40
CA PHE A 134 3.38 -8.26 -9.84
C PHE A 134 4.86 -7.86 -9.88
N PRO A 135 5.45 -7.66 -11.07
CA PRO A 135 6.88 -7.41 -11.23
C PRO A 135 7.36 -6.08 -10.64
N THR A 136 6.45 -5.16 -10.32
CA THR A 136 6.77 -3.89 -9.63
C THR A 136 6.79 -4.01 -8.12
N LEU A 137 6.18 -5.05 -7.54
CA LEU A 137 6.13 -5.29 -6.10
C LEU A 137 7.12 -6.37 -5.67
N GLN A 138 7.20 -7.45 -6.45
CA GLN A 138 8.02 -8.63 -6.14
C GLN A 138 9.49 -8.29 -5.79
N PRO A 139 10.20 -7.42 -6.55
CA PRO A 139 11.60 -7.14 -6.25
C PRO A 139 11.81 -6.36 -4.95
N LEU A 140 10.75 -5.82 -4.36
CA LEU A 140 10.77 -4.95 -3.18
C LEU A 140 10.33 -5.69 -1.91
N LEU A 141 9.81 -6.91 -2.06
CA LEU A 141 9.21 -7.69 -1.01
C LEU A 141 10.28 -8.46 -0.22
N ARG A 142 10.21 -8.40 1.10
CA ARG A 142 11.04 -9.21 2.01
C ARG A 142 10.25 -10.34 2.65
N SER A 143 9.05 -10.03 3.13
CA SER A 143 8.18 -10.99 3.80
C SER A 143 6.72 -10.58 3.66
N VAL A 144 5.83 -11.57 3.82
CA VAL A 144 4.39 -11.39 3.97
C VAL A 144 3.95 -12.20 5.17
N SER A 145 3.28 -11.56 6.12
CA SER A 145 2.73 -12.19 7.31
C SER A 145 1.25 -11.88 7.43
N CYS A 146 0.41 -12.89 7.46
CA CYS A 146 -1.04 -12.73 7.60
C CYS A 146 -1.52 -13.39 8.88
N GLU A 147 -2.31 -12.64 9.64
CA GLU A 147 -3.05 -13.08 10.82
C GLU A 147 -4.56 -12.92 10.57
N MET A 148 -5.39 -13.12 11.59
CA MET A 148 -6.84 -12.96 11.46
C MET A 148 -7.19 -11.54 10.99
N HIS A 149 -7.63 -11.45 9.73
CA HIS A 149 -8.09 -10.24 9.03
C HIS A 149 -7.03 -9.16 8.79
N ILE A 150 -5.75 -9.42 9.02
CA ILE A 150 -4.69 -8.45 8.81
C ILE A 150 -3.51 -9.09 8.09
N CYS A 151 -2.94 -8.40 7.11
CA CYS A 151 -1.72 -8.82 6.43
C CYS A 151 -0.69 -7.70 6.44
N VAL A 152 0.57 -8.09 6.65
CA VAL A 152 1.73 -7.20 6.72
C VAL A 152 2.71 -7.58 5.63
N PHE A 153 3.05 -6.63 4.77
CA PHE A 153 4.12 -6.75 3.78
C PHE A 153 5.33 -5.96 4.27
N GLU A 154 6.48 -6.62 4.34
CA GLU A 154 7.74 -6.01 4.75
C GLU A 154 8.57 -5.63 3.53
N ARG A 155 9.12 -4.42 3.56
CA ARG A 155 10.09 -3.92 2.58
C ARG A 155 11.44 -4.59 2.74
N ASN A 156 12.07 -4.92 1.61
CA ASN A 156 13.48 -5.30 1.59
C ASN A 156 14.39 -4.07 1.71
N GLU A 157 15.69 -4.30 1.52
CA GLU A 157 16.73 -3.26 1.68
C GLU A 157 16.87 -2.33 0.45
N MET A 158 16.09 -2.54 -0.61
CA MET A 158 16.14 -1.68 -1.80
C MET A 158 15.56 -0.30 -1.50
N PRO A 159 16.13 0.79 -2.06
CA PRO A 159 15.59 2.13 -1.92
C PRO A 159 14.12 2.23 -2.31
N ALA A 160 13.40 3.18 -1.71
CA ALA A 160 12.04 3.52 -2.13
C ALA A 160 12.04 3.98 -3.60
N VAL A 161 11.02 3.56 -4.35
CA VAL A 161 10.85 3.86 -5.77
C VAL A 161 9.51 4.52 -6.00
N GLU A 162 9.52 5.57 -6.83
CA GLU A 162 8.32 6.26 -7.28
C GLU A 162 8.01 5.87 -8.70
N HIS A 163 7.14 4.86 -8.82
CA HIS A 163 6.60 4.40 -10.08
C HIS A 163 5.66 5.42 -10.72
N ASP A 164 5.57 5.38 -12.04
CA ASP A 164 4.54 6.12 -12.77
C ASP A 164 3.13 5.56 -12.50
N LYS A 165 2.12 6.18 -13.11
CA LYS A 165 0.73 5.76 -12.95
C LYS A 165 0.49 4.30 -13.34
N MET A 166 1.07 3.87 -14.46
CA MET A 166 0.83 2.52 -15.00
C MET A 166 1.42 1.47 -14.06
N GLN A 167 2.62 1.71 -13.54
CA GLN A 167 3.32 0.81 -12.63
C GLN A 167 2.82 0.87 -11.17
N SER A 168 2.19 1.99 -10.78
CA SER A 168 1.57 2.17 -9.46
C SER A 168 0.09 1.74 -9.41
N SER A 169 -0.44 1.16 -10.48
CA SER A 169 -1.83 0.68 -10.56
C SER A 169 -1.85 -0.84 -10.72
N PRO A 170 -2.85 -1.54 -10.15
CA PRO A 170 -3.04 -2.97 -10.42
C PRO A 170 -3.29 -3.23 -11.91
N PRO A 171 -2.83 -4.39 -12.45
CA PRO A 171 -3.05 -4.79 -13.85
C PRO A 171 -4.51 -5.12 -14.18
#